data_AF-A0A4V2S6N4-F1
#
_entry.id   AF-A0A4V2S6N4-F1
#
_cell.length_a   1.000
_cell.length_b   1.000
_cell.length_c   1.000
_cell.angle_alpha   90.00
_cell.angle_beta   90.00
_cell.angle_gamma   90.00
#
_symmetry.space_group_name_H-M   'P 1'
#
loop_
_entity.id
_entity.type
_entity.pdbx_description
1 polymer ?
#
loop_
_entity_poly.entity_id
_entity_poly.type
_entity_poly.pdbx_seq_one_letter_code
_entity_poly.pdbx_strand_id
1 'polypeptide(L)'
;MAPDRISVAATSEASWFCCGAGWGPCGSAGGGACGNCSSGSRHCAWPNTSDACFSITRPDQCGEDLLRWGCGHTFFVKHLCGSTEIAVTIRDCGPHTNFWCGEQRCCGGSCATDRLIDFTPAAFSVLGNLSSGLIPVTVHS
;
A
#
# COMPACT_ATOMS: atom_id res chain seq x y z
N MET A 1 5.29 -31.32 4.18
CA MET A 1 4.04 -30.55 4.29
C MET A 1 4.40 -29.19 4.85
N ALA A 2 4.58 -28.19 3.98
CA ALA A 2 4.66 -26.81 4.41
C ALA A 2 3.23 -26.40 4.82
N PRO A 3 3.03 -25.73 5.96
CA PRO A 3 1.70 -25.23 6.31
C PRO A 3 1.22 -24.31 5.19
N ASP A 4 -0.04 -24.46 4.80
CA ASP A 4 -0.72 -23.60 3.85
C ASP A 4 -0.45 -22.14 4.20
N ARG A 5 0.31 -21.44 3.35
CA ARG A 5 0.42 -19.98 3.40
C ARG A 5 -0.87 -19.38 2.84
N ILE A 6 -1.97 -19.54 3.59
CA ILE A 6 -3.22 -18.82 3.37
C ILE A 6 -2.94 -17.35 3.67
N SER A 7 -3.20 -16.50 2.67
CA SER A 7 -3.18 -15.03 2.65
C SER A 7 -2.69 -14.38 3.95
N VAL A 8 -1.42 -13.95 4.00
CA VAL A 8 -0.92 -13.23 5.18
C VAL A 8 -1.63 -11.89 5.21
N ALA A 9 -2.55 -11.75 6.16
CA ALA A 9 -3.03 -10.44 6.50
C ALA A 9 -1.81 -9.62 6.96
N ALA A 10 -1.38 -8.65 6.14
CA ALA A 10 -0.22 -7.84 6.45
C ALA A 10 -0.68 -6.65 7.31
N THR A 11 -0.08 -6.47 8.48
CA THR A 11 -0.26 -5.26 9.28
C THR A 11 0.86 -4.31 8.88
N SER A 12 0.52 -3.20 8.24
CA SER A 12 1.49 -2.33 7.58
C SER A 12 1.20 -0.86 7.82
N GLU A 13 2.25 -0.05 7.80
CA GLU A 13 2.07 1.38 7.63
C GLU A 13 1.70 1.72 6.19
N ALA A 14 0.75 2.63 6.03
CA ALA A 14 0.32 3.11 4.74
C ALA A 14 0.49 4.61 4.61
N SER A 15 0.93 5.06 3.43
CA SER A 15 0.95 6.46 3.06
C SER A 15 -0.01 6.76 1.91
N TRP A 16 0.10 7.94 1.31
CA TRP A 16 -0.63 8.27 0.10
C TRP A 16 0.25 8.91 -0.96
N PHE A 17 -0.17 8.73 -2.21
CA PHE A 17 0.48 9.29 -3.38
C PHE A 17 -0.57 9.76 -4.40
N CYS A 18 -0.17 10.65 -5.30
CA CYS A 18 -0.97 11.02 -6.46
C CYS A 18 -0.59 10.13 -7.64
N CYS A 19 -1.56 9.58 -8.36
CA CYS A 19 -1.29 8.94 -9.64
C CYS A 19 -0.67 9.96 -10.60
N GLY A 20 0.55 9.70 -11.05
CA GLY A 20 1.38 10.69 -11.74
C GLY A 20 2.79 10.18 -12.01
N ALA A 21 3.50 10.77 -12.97
CA ALA A 21 4.89 10.42 -13.26
C ALA A 21 5.91 11.05 -12.28
N GLY A 22 5.47 11.63 -11.16
CA GLY A 22 6.39 12.37 -10.28
C GLY A 22 5.91 12.50 -8.84
N TRP A 23 6.89 12.65 -7.95
CA TRP A 23 6.72 13.06 -6.56
C TRP A 23 6.28 14.53 -6.49
N GLY A 24 5.11 14.82 -5.92
CA GLY A 24 4.58 16.19 -5.83
C GLY A 24 3.05 16.27 -5.71
N PRO A 25 2.48 17.49 -5.64
CA PRO A 25 1.02 17.68 -5.62
C PRO A 25 0.36 17.07 -6.87
N CYS A 26 -0.87 16.56 -6.71
CA CYS A 26 -1.56 15.79 -7.74
C CYS A 26 -1.71 16.57 -9.05
N GLY A 27 -0.87 16.24 -10.04
CA GLY A 27 -0.92 16.78 -11.40
C GLY A 27 -1.75 15.93 -12.36
N SER A 28 -1.80 16.35 -13.63
CA SER A 28 -2.47 15.61 -14.70
C SER A 28 -1.60 14.46 -15.23
N ALA A 29 -2.15 13.24 -15.13
CA ALA A 29 -1.83 11.99 -15.82
C ALA A 29 -0.37 11.47 -15.75
N GLY A 30 -0.17 10.51 -14.84
CA GLY A 30 0.65 9.33 -15.05
C GLY A 30 -0.19 8.13 -14.62
N GLY A 31 -0.32 7.11 -15.45
CA GLY A 31 -1.18 5.95 -15.18
C GLY A 31 -0.63 5.02 -14.09
N GLY A 32 0.37 5.45 -13.32
CA GLY A 32 1.20 4.55 -12.50
C GLY A 32 1.90 3.50 -13.37
N ALA A 33 2.62 2.59 -12.72
CA ALA A 33 3.27 1.46 -13.36
C ALA A 33 2.29 0.53 -14.11
N CYS A 34 1.00 0.55 -13.77
CA CYS A 34 -0.04 -0.24 -14.46
C CYS A 34 -0.73 0.50 -15.62
N GLY A 35 -0.43 1.78 -15.85
CA GLY A 35 -0.93 2.58 -16.98
C GLY A 35 -2.36 3.14 -16.83
N ASN A 36 -3.09 2.84 -15.75
CA ASN A 36 -4.48 3.26 -15.52
C ASN A 36 -4.80 3.70 -14.07
N CYS A 37 -3.81 4.15 -13.32
CA CYS A 37 -3.97 4.78 -12.01
C CYS A 37 -4.74 6.11 -12.14
N SER A 38 -5.70 6.32 -11.24
CA SER A 38 -6.44 7.57 -11.07
C SER A 38 -6.52 7.95 -9.59
N SER A 39 -6.08 9.17 -9.24
CA SER A 39 -6.10 9.70 -7.87
C SER A 39 -7.52 9.85 -7.30
N GLY A 40 -8.53 9.94 -8.17
CA GLY A 40 -9.94 10.05 -7.81
C GLY A 40 -10.64 8.69 -7.63
N SER A 41 -9.92 7.58 -7.77
CA SER A 41 -10.45 6.22 -7.63
C SER A 41 -9.75 5.49 -6.50
N ARG A 42 -10.35 4.42 -5.95
CA ARG A 42 -9.75 3.66 -4.83
C ARG A 42 -8.65 2.72 -5.32
N HIS A 43 -7.49 3.29 -5.60
CA HIS A 43 -6.32 2.55 -6.04
C HIS A 43 -5.17 2.63 -5.04
N CYS A 44 -4.20 1.75 -5.21
CA CYS A 44 -2.96 1.74 -4.45
C CYS A 44 -1.74 1.38 -5.31
N ALA A 45 -0.57 1.73 -4.78
CA ALA A 45 0.70 1.12 -5.12
C ALA A 45 0.92 -0.09 -4.20
N TRP A 46 1.39 -1.21 -4.77
CA TRP A 46 1.77 -2.40 -4.01
C TRP A 46 3.21 -2.80 -4.37
N PRO A 47 4.04 -3.21 -3.39
CA PRO A 47 5.34 -3.79 -3.67
C PRO A 47 5.14 -5.17 -4.28
N ASN A 48 6.14 -5.69 -5.01
CA ASN A 48 6.03 -7.05 -5.55
C ASN A 48 4.86 -7.25 -6.55
N THR A 49 4.56 -6.29 -7.42
CA THR A 49 3.54 -6.44 -8.51
C THR A 49 4.10 -7.11 -9.77
N SER A 50 5.41 -7.01 -9.96
CA SER A 50 6.22 -7.62 -11.01
C SER A 50 7.66 -7.77 -10.50
N ASP A 51 8.52 -8.47 -11.24
CA ASP A 51 9.93 -8.61 -10.82
C ASP A 51 10.67 -7.29 -10.89
N ALA A 52 10.33 -6.44 -11.87
CA ALA A 52 10.83 -5.08 -11.98
C ALA A 52 10.36 -4.20 -10.82
N CYS A 53 9.13 -4.40 -10.34
CA CYS A 53 8.65 -3.70 -9.16
C CYS A 53 9.39 -4.18 -7.91
N PHE A 54 9.45 -5.50 -7.71
CA PHE A 54 10.10 -6.10 -6.56
C PHE A 54 11.57 -5.70 -6.44
N SER A 55 12.32 -5.67 -7.55
CA SER A 55 13.74 -5.32 -7.56
C SER A 55 14.03 -3.90 -7.08
N ILE A 56 13.04 -3.01 -7.18
CA ILE A 56 13.08 -1.65 -6.67
C ILE A 56 12.56 -1.65 -5.23
N THR A 57 11.31 -2.07 -5.00
CA THR A 57 10.63 -1.90 -3.70
C THR A 57 11.26 -2.68 -2.55
N ARG A 58 11.80 -3.87 -2.82
CA ARG A 58 12.57 -4.72 -1.90
C ARG A 58 12.00 -4.86 -0.47
N PRO A 59 10.71 -5.25 -0.31
CA PRO A 59 10.12 -5.47 1.01
C PRO A 59 10.84 -6.61 1.78
N ASP A 60 11.46 -7.55 1.07
CA ASP A 60 12.26 -8.64 1.65
C ASP A 60 13.43 -8.13 2.50
N GLN A 61 13.97 -6.94 2.19
CA GLN A 61 15.04 -6.32 2.96
C GLN A 61 14.58 -5.81 4.34
N CYS A 62 13.27 -5.60 4.50
CA CYS A 62 12.65 -5.29 5.80
C CYS A 62 12.15 -6.55 6.53
N GLY A 63 12.34 -7.75 5.95
CA GLY A 63 11.83 -9.01 6.51
C GLY A 63 10.40 -9.36 6.10
N GLU A 64 9.80 -8.61 5.17
CA GLU A 64 8.43 -8.82 4.70
C GLU A 64 8.37 -9.84 3.55
N ASP A 65 7.61 -10.91 3.74
CA ASP A 65 7.40 -11.98 2.75
C ASP A 65 6.03 -11.84 2.07
N LEU A 66 5.94 -10.89 1.14
CA LEU A 66 4.69 -10.53 0.48
C LEU A 66 4.36 -11.42 -0.71
N LEU A 67 3.10 -11.85 -0.80
CA LEU A 67 2.57 -12.51 -1.99
C LEU A 67 2.64 -11.58 -3.21
N ARG A 68 2.89 -12.19 -4.38
CA ARG A 68 2.86 -11.50 -5.68
C ARG A 68 1.41 -11.19 -6.04
N TRP A 69 1.03 -9.92 -5.96
CA TRP A 69 -0.25 -9.41 -6.44
C TRP A 69 -0.03 -8.43 -7.57
N GLY A 70 -0.48 -8.78 -8.78
CA GLY A 70 -0.26 -7.98 -9.99
C GLY A 70 -1.24 -6.82 -10.16
N CYS A 71 -0.98 -5.99 -11.17
CA CYS A 71 -1.87 -4.93 -11.61
C CYS A 71 -3.31 -5.44 -11.79
N GLY A 72 -4.28 -4.76 -11.18
CA GLY A 72 -5.70 -5.13 -11.23
C GLY A 72 -6.17 -6.10 -10.16
N HIS A 73 -5.28 -6.71 -9.38
CA HIS A 73 -5.70 -7.41 -8.18
C HIS A 73 -6.34 -6.43 -7.19
N THR A 74 -7.39 -6.89 -6.51
CA THR A 74 -8.17 -6.10 -5.56
C THR A 74 -8.22 -6.86 -4.25
N PHE A 75 -7.97 -6.14 -3.16
CA PHE A 75 -7.97 -6.67 -1.80
C PHE A 75 -8.59 -5.66 -0.84
N PHE A 76 -8.84 -6.09 0.39
CA PHE A 76 -9.43 -5.28 1.45
C PHE A 76 -8.37 -4.70 2.37
N VAL A 77 -8.60 -3.47 2.80
CA VAL A 77 -7.76 -2.74 3.73
C VAL A 77 -8.62 -2.14 4.82
N LYS A 78 -8.22 -2.35 6.08
CA LYS A 78 -8.87 -1.81 7.25
C LYS A 78 -7.93 -0.94 8.06
N HIS A 79 -8.41 0.24 8.48
CA HIS A 79 -7.66 1.14 9.35
C HIS A 79 -7.57 0.57 10.77
N LEU A 80 -6.37 0.50 11.35
CA LEU A 80 -6.14 -0.16 12.64
C LEU A 80 -6.81 0.57 13.82
N CYS A 81 -6.94 1.90 13.76
CA CYS A 81 -7.68 2.66 14.78
C CYS A 81 -9.20 2.56 14.72
N GLY A 82 -9.76 1.98 13.65
CA GLY A 82 -11.17 2.14 13.34
C GLY A 82 -11.82 0.87 12.83
N SER A 83 -13.09 1.00 12.47
CA SER A 83 -13.84 -0.06 11.80
C SER A 83 -13.89 0.10 10.28
N THR A 84 -13.41 1.22 9.75
CA THR A 84 -13.48 1.51 8.31
C THR A 84 -12.59 0.55 7.52
N GLU A 85 -13.22 -0.10 6.54
CA GLU A 85 -12.60 -1.01 5.60
C GLU A 85 -13.03 -0.67 4.18
N ILE A 86 -12.09 -0.78 3.24
CA ILE A 86 -12.33 -0.53 1.83
C ILE A 86 -11.66 -1.58 0.97
N ALA A 87 -12.26 -1.86 -0.18
CA ALA A 87 -11.55 -2.52 -1.27
C ALA A 87 -10.72 -1.49 -2.06
N VAL A 88 -9.48 -1.86 -2.38
CA VAL A 88 -8.59 -1.07 -3.25
C VAL A 88 -8.04 -1.95 -4.36
N THR A 89 -7.80 -1.35 -5.53
CA THR A 89 -7.21 -2.06 -6.68
C THR A 89 -5.78 -1.60 -6.93
N ILE A 90 -4.87 -2.56 -7.15
CA ILE A 90 -3.48 -2.27 -7.51
C ILE A 90 -3.41 -1.59 -8.88
N ARG A 91 -2.84 -0.39 -8.92
CA ARG A 91 -2.60 0.38 -10.15
C ARG A 91 -1.19 0.96 -10.25
N ASP A 92 -0.36 0.72 -9.25
CA ASP A 92 1.02 1.18 -9.27
C ASP A 92 1.98 0.21 -8.57
N CYS A 93 3.27 0.41 -8.81
CA CYS A 93 4.36 -0.22 -8.11
C CYS A 93 4.87 0.72 -6.99
N GLY A 94 5.04 0.18 -5.80
CA GLY A 94 5.55 0.95 -4.66
C GLY A 94 4.81 0.59 -3.38
N PRO A 95 5.17 1.20 -2.24
CA PRO A 95 6.28 2.13 -2.03
C PRO A 95 7.66 1.49 -2.20
N HIS A 96 8.70 2.33 -2.18
CA HIS A 96 10.09 1.89 -2.04
C HIS A 96 10.34 1.42 -0.59
N THR A 97 9.73 0.29 -0.21
CA THR A 97 9.63 -0.21 1.17
C THR A 97 10.97 -0.23 1.89
N ASN A 98 12.07 -0.60 1.22
CA ASN A 98 13.38 -0.67 1.86
C ASN A 98 13.90 0.65 2.46
N PHE A 99 13.41 1.81 2.02
CA PHE A 99 13.79 3.11 2.58
C PHE A 99 13.10 3.38 3.91
N TRP A 100 12.05 2.63 4.23
CA TRP A 100 11.16 2.84 5.36
C TRP A 100 11.09 1.60 6.27
N CYS A 101 12.10 0.72 6.22
CA CYS A 101 12.16 -0.43 7.12
C CYS A 101 12.13 0.03 8.58
N GLY A 102 11.24 -0.55 9.39
CA GLY A 102 11.06 -0.20 10.79
C GLY A 102 10.31 1.10 11.04
N GLU A 103 9.80 1.79 10.00
CA GLU A 103 8.81 2.85 10.18
C GLU A 103 7.59 2.27 10.90
N GLN A 104 7.00 3.03 11.83
CA GLN A 104 6.00 2.48 12.73
C GLN A 104 4.90 3.50 13.04
N ARG A 105 3.65 3.04 12.90
CA ARG A 105 2.47 3.76 13.37
C ARG A 105 1.63 2.89 14.26
N CYS A 106 1.24 3.43 15.41
CA CYS A 106 0.44 2.71 16.38
C CYS A 106 -0.94 3.31 16.56
N CYS A 107 -1.86 2.45 16.96
CA CYS A 107 -3.16 2.82 17.45
C CYS A 107 -3.64 1.92 18.58
N GLY A 108 -3.97 2.52 19.73
CA GLY A 108 -4.52 1.79 20.87
C GLY A 108 -3.62 0.64 21.36
N GLY A 109 -2.30 0.77 21.22
CA GLY A 109 -1.33 -0.27 21.60
C GLY A 109 -1.05 -1.33 20.52
N SER A 110 -1.79 -1.33 19.41
CA SER A 110 -1.47 -2.14 18.22
C SER A 110 -0.64 -1.30 17.25
N CYS A 111 0.46 -1.84 16.74
CA CYS A 111 1.34 -1.12 15.82
C CYS A 111 1.41 -1.83 14.49
N ALA A 112 1.50 -1.02 13.44
CA ALA A 112 1.88 -1.45 12.13
C ALA A 112 3.30 -0.98 11.86
N THR A 113 4.11 -1.85 11.27
CA THR A 113 5.48 -1.54 10.85
C THR A 113 5.57 -1.60 9.34
N ASP A 114 6.62 -0.97 8.81
CA ASP A 114 7.03 -1.03 7.42
C ASP A 114 5.98 -0.47 6.46
N ARG A 115 6.41 0.49 5.64
CA ARG A 115 5.52 1.08 4.66
C ARG A 115 5.39 0.13 3.46
N LEU A 116 4.25 -0.56 3.35
CA LEU A 116 4.00 -1.54 2.29
C LEU A 116 2.92 -1.11 1.31
N ILE A 117 2.24 0.01 1.54
CA ILE A 117 1.17 0.44 0.66
C ILE A 117 1.05 1.95 0.60
N ASP A 118 0.92 2.48 -0.61
CA ASP A 118 0.56 3.88 -0.83
C ASP A 118 -0.81 3.97 -1.47
N PHE A 119 -1.72 4.69 -0.83
CA PHE A 119 -3.06 4.90 -1.35
C PHE A 119 -3.14 6.12 -2.25
N THR A 120 -4.01 6.06 -3.25
CA THR A 120 -4.51 7.28 -3.87
C THR A 120 -5.24 8.17 -2.86
N PRO A 121 -5.35 9.49 -3.08
CA PRO A 121 -6.02 10.38 -2.14
C PRO A 121 -7.47 9.99 -1.89
N ALA A 122 -8.17 9.48 -2.91
CA ALA A 122 -9.54 8.99 -2.78
C ALA A 122 -9.65 7.75 -1.88
N ALA A 123 -8.69 6.83 -1.90
CA ALA A 123 -8.66 5.69 -0.97
C ALA A 123 -8.26 6.15 0.44
N PHE A 124 -7.18 6.91 0.56
CA PHE A 124 -6.66 7.36 1.86
C PHE A 124 -7.70 8.18 2.62
N SER A 125 -8.41 9.08 1.93
CA SER A 125 -9.42 9.97 2.54
C SER A 125 -10.64 9.24 3.09
N VAL A 126 -10.84 7.96 2.74
CA VAL A 126 -11.86 7.13 3.38
C VAL A 126 -11.34 6.53 4.69
N LEU A 127 -10.06 6.19 4.76
CA LEU A 127 -9.43 5.55 5.92
C LEU A 127 -8.93 6.55 6.95
N GLY A 128 -8.49 7.74 6.53
CA GLY A 128 -7.89 8.76 7.40
C GLY A 128 -7.83 10.14 6.75
N ASN A 129 -7.14 11.09 7.39
CA ASN A 129 -6.97 12.44 6.88
C ASN A 129 -5.63 12.56 6.12
N LEU A 130 -5.64 13.08 4.89
CA LEU A 130 -4.40 13.27 4.10
C LEU A 130 -3.31 14.03 4.86
N SER A 131 -3.67 14.97 5.75
CA SER A 131 -2.71 15.71 6.58
C SER A 131 -1.99 14.85 7.62
N SER A 132 -2.52 13.67 7.95
CA SER A 132 -1.83 12.70 8.81
C SER A 132 -0.61 12.10 8.12
N GLY A 133 -0.60 12.04 6.77
CA GLY A 133 0.47 11.49 5.95
C GLY A 133 0.57 9.95 6.00
N LEU A 134 0.45 9.39 7.20
CA LEU A 134 0.64 7.97 7.49
C LEU A 134 -0.48 7.43 8.38
N ILE A 135 -0.94 6.22 8.09
CA ILE A 135 -1.95 5.50 8.87
C ILE A 135 -1.56 4.03 9.04
N PRO A 136 -1.85 3.41 10.20
CA PRO A 136 -1.68 1.97 10.38
C PRO A 136 -2.87 1.22 9.78
N VAL A 137 -2.60 0.20 8.96
CA VAL A 137 -3.64 -0.61 8.31
C VAL A 137 -3.38 -2.11 8.44
N THR A 138 -4.43 -2.88 8.21
CA THR A 138 -4.36 -4.32 7.95
C THR A 138 -4.84 -4.58 6.53
N VAL A 139 -4.15 -5.44 5.79
CA VAL A 139 -4.42 -5.81 4.41
C VAL A 139 -4.82 -7.27 4.36
N HIS A 140 -5.88 -7.65 3.64
CA HIS A 140 -6.25 -9.05 3.44
C HIS A 140 -7.02 -9.24 2.12
N SER A 141 -6.95 -10.45 1.55
CA SER A 141 -7.65 -10.83 0.31
C SER A 141 -8.55 -12.04 0.53
#